data_AF-A0A3C0TJE9-F1
#
_entry.id   AF-A0A3C0TJE9-F1
#
_cell.length_a   1.000
_cell.length_b   1.000
_cell.length_c   1.000
_cell.angle_alpha   90.00
_cell.angle_beta   90.00
_cell.angle_gamma   90.00
#
_symmetry.space_group_name_H-M   'P 1'
#
loop_
_entity.id
_entity.type
_entity.pdbx_description
1 polymer ?
#
loop_
_entity_poly.entity_id
_entity_poly.type
_entity_poly.pdbx_seq_one_letter_code
_entity_poly.pdbx_strand_id
1 'polypeptide(L)'
;MTTGKRLLIAKGKGYLSAAGPQARFIRFFILVLIAYTLLLLVFQKLADILNLPLFLPISLVALLVFIGVVGTLYSHRFLGPIFRIRSAIDKMCTGDLSINLRLRENDDPTLRDLANAVSLLCEKNRNNHTLIQDAVTDLFNDLQGLNEKIAQGADKAALRSHAENVLKKRDALEKALKAHRTT
;
A
#
# COMPACT_ATOMS: atom_id res chain seq x y z
N MET A 1 -23.29 28.55 2.44
CA MET A 1 -22.75 28.07 1.15
C MET A 1 -21.32 28.56 1.01
N THR A 2 -20.35 27.72 1.38
CA THR A 2 -18.91 28.03 1.29
C THR A 2 -18.22 26.92 0.53
N THR A 3 -18.06 27.15 -0.77
CA THR A 3 -17.43 26.21 -1.72
C THR A 3 -15.92 26.25 -1.51
N GLY A 4 -15.41 25.39 -0.63
CA GLY A 4 -13.98 25.15 -0.47
C GLY A 4 -13.41 24.45 -1.70
N LYS A 5 -12.89 25.23 -2.65
CA LYS A 5 -12.06 24.75 -3.75
C LYS A 5 -10.82 24.07 -3.15
N ARG A 6 -10.83 22.73 -3.12
CA ARG A 6 -9.61 21.95 -2.85
C ARG A 6 -8.64 22.21 -3.99
N LEU A 7 -7.63 22.99 -3.68
CA LEU A 7 -6.44 23.21 -4.50
C LEU A 7 -5.71 21.87 -4.63
N LEU A 8 -6.04 21.09 -5.65
CA LEU A 8 -5.21 19.98 -6.13
C LEU A 8 -3.97 20.59 -6.79
N ILE A 9 -3.06 21.13 -5.97
CA ILE A 9 -1.68 21.32 -6.41
C ILE A 9 -1.09 19.91 -6.47
N ALA A 10 -1.25 19.28 -7.62
CA ALA A 10 -0.37 18.23 -8.08
C ALA A 10 1.04 18.81 -8.04
N LYS A 11 1.79 18.43 -7.00
CA LYS A 11 3.19 18.80 -6.81
C LYS A 11 4.00 18.03 -7.84
N GLY A 12 3.97 18.53 -9.08
CA GLY A 12 4.83 18.10 -10.18
C GLY A 12 6.28 18.46 -9.87
N LYS A 13 6.90 17.69 -8.98
CA LYS A 13 8.33 17.69 -8.70
C LYS A 13 8.74 16.25 -8.38
N GLY A 14 9.23 15.52 -9.38
CA GLY A 14 9.70 14.15 -9.12
C GLY A 14 10.46 13.49 -10.26
N TYR A 15 10.05 13.64 -11.52
CA TYR A 15 10.68 12.88 -12.61
C TYR A 15 12.11 13.33 -12.94
N LEU A 16 12.46 14.58 -12.63
CA LEU A 16 13.80 15.16 -12.83
C LEU A 16 14.57 15.37 -11.52
N SER A 17 14.06 14.87 -10.39
CA SER A 17 14.84 14.77 -9.16
C SER A 17 15.88 13.67 -9.34
N ALA A 18 17.13 14.07 -9.57
CA ALA A 18 18.29 13.25 -9.93
C ALA A 18 18.76 12.24 -8.86
N ALA A 19 17.85 11.70 -8.05
CA ALA A 19 18.12 10.68 -7.03
C ALA A 19 17.02 9.60 -6.90
N GLY A 20 16.09 9.49 -7.85
CA GLY A 20 15.06 8.45 -7.85
C GLY A 20 15.59 7.03 -8.18
N PRO A 21 14.91 5.95 -7.73
CA PRO A 21 15.20 4.57 -8.15
C PRO A 21 15.15 4.35 -9.67
N GLN A 22 14.28 5.06 -10.40
CA GLN A 22 14.29 5.08 -11.87
C GLN A 22 15.60 5.65 -12.44
N ALA A 23 16.14 6.74 -11.85
CA ALA A 23 17.43 7.29 -12.25
C ALA A 23 18.62 6.38 -11.87
N ARG A 24 18.51 5.62 -10.76
CA ARG A 24 19.49 4.57 -10.41
C ARG A 24 19.43 3.41 -11.42
N PHE A 25 18.24 3.03 -11.86
CA PHE A 25 18.03 2.01 -12.88
C PHE A 25 18.59 2.46 -14.24
N ILE A 26 18.26 3.67 -14.69
CA ILE A 26 18.78 4.22 -15.94
C ILE A 26 20.31 4.27 -15.91
N ARG A 27 20.92 4.73 -14.80
CA ARG A 27 22.39 4.74 -14.65
C ARG A 27 22.99 3.33 -14.66
N PHE A 28 22.40 2.40 -13.94
CA PHE A 28 22.83 1.00 -13.96
C PHE A 28 22.71 0.39 -15.36
N PHE A 29 21.58 0.60 -16.03
CA PHE A 29 21.34 0.10 -17.37
C PHE A 29 22.33 0.68 -18.37
N ILE A 30 22.60 2.00 -18.32
CA ILE A 30 23.61 2.65 -19.15
C ILE A 30 25.00 2.07 -18.89
N LEU A 31 25.42 1.93 -17.62
CA LEU A 31 26.72 1.33 -17.28
C LEU A 31 26.86 -0.10 -17.81
N VAL A 32 25.80 -0.87 -17.67
CA VAL A 32 25.73 -2.27 -18.09
C VAL A 32 25.73 -2.35 -19.63
N LEU A 33 25.05 -1.44 -20.33
CA LEU A 33 25.10 -1.31 -21.79
C LEU A 33 26.49 -0.92 -22.29
N ILE A 34 27.18 0.01 -21.62
CA ILE A 34 28.56 0.38 -21.92
C ILE A 34 29.50 -0.81 -21.72
N ALA A 35 29.35 -1.55 -20.62
CA ALA A 35 30.13 -2.76 -20.38
C ALA A 35 29.89 -3.81 -21.47
N TYR A 36 28.64 -3.98 -21.90
CA TYR A 36 28.28 -4.88 -22.99
C TYR A 36 28.86 -4.44 -24.34
N THR A 37 28.81 -3.16 -24.69
CA THR A 37 29.39 -2.66 -25.94
C THR A 37 30.91 -2.78 -25.95
N LEU A 38 31.59 -2.52 -24.82
CA LEU A 38 33.03 -2.76 -24.68
C LEU A 38 33.38 -4.25 -24.85
N LEU A 39 32.58 -5.13 -24.24
CA LEU A 39 32.77 -6.58 -24.37
C LEU A 39 32.64 -7.02 -25.84
N LEU A 40 31.61 -6.53 -26.55
CA LEU A 40 31.44 -6.81 -27.98
C LEU A 40 32.61 -6.28 -28.82
N LEU A 41 33.13 -5.10 -28.51
CA LEU A 41 34.27 -4.51 -29.22
C LEU A 41 35.53 -5.39 -29.09
N VAL A 42 35.79 -5.92 -27.89
CA VAL A 42 36.90 -6.85 -27.64
C VAL A 42 36.70 -8.15 -28.41
N PHE A 43 35.49 -8.73 -28.37
CA PHE A 43 35.18 -9.95 -29.13
C PHE A 43 35.29 -9.75 -30.64
N GLN A 44 34.88 -8.60 -31.16
CA GLN A 44 35.04 -8.26 -32.57
C GLN A 44 36.52 -8.24 -32.97
N LYS A 45 37.35 -7.54 -32.19
CA LYS A 45 38.79 -7.47 -32.45
C LYS A 45 39.47 -8.85 -32.37
N LEU A 46 39.08 -9.70 -31.43
CA LEU A 46 39.59 -11.08 -31.38
C LEU A 46 39.12 -11.91 -32.58
N ALA A 47 37.85 -11.80 -32.98
CA ALA A 47 37.32 -12.54 -34.12
C ALA A 47 38.01 -12.13 -35.44
N ASP A 48 38.29 -10.83 -35.61
CA ASP A 48 39.03 -10.29 -36.74
C ASP A 48 40.48 -10.82 -36.78
N ILE A 49 41.16 -10.85 -35.62
CA ILE A 49 42.54 -11.40 -35.52
C ILE A 49 42.57 -12.90 -35.85
N LEU A 50 41.54 -13.64 -35.43
CA LEU A 50 41.48 -15.10 -35.57
C LEU A 50 40.80 -15.57 -36.88
N ASN A 51 40.29 -14.65 -37.72
CA ASN A 51 39.50 -14.93 -38.93
C ASN A 51 38.33 -15.91 -38.69
N LEU A 52 37.72 -15.85 -37.50
CA LEU A 52 36.64 -16.77 -37.14
C LEU A 52 35.27 -16.17 -37.51
N PRO A 53 34.42 -16.87 -38.29
CA PRO A 53 33.04 -16.44 -38.58
C PRO A 53 32.09 -16.59 -37.37
N LEU A 54 32.62 -16.62 -36.15
CA LEU A 54 31.89 -16.92 -34.91
C LEU A 54 31.41 -15.66 -34.16
N PHE A 55 31.68 -14.46 -34.66
CA PHE A 55 31.29 -13.21 -33.99
C PHE A 55 29.77 -13.11 -33.75
N LEU A 56 28.96 -13.40 -34.77
CA LEU A 56 27.49 -13.31 -34.68
C LEU A 56 26.90 -14.27 -33.63
N PRO A 57 27.20 -15.58 -33.62
CA PRO A 57 26.66 -16.46 -32.58
C PRO A 57 27.16 -16.10 -31.16
N ILE A 58 28.42 -15.67 -31.00
CA ILE A 58 28.97 -15.25 -29.70
C ILE A 58 28.24 -14.01 -29.16
N SER A 59 28.03 -13.00 -30.01
CA SER A 59 27.31 -11.79 -29.63
C SER A 59 25.85 -12.07 -29.25
N LEU A 60 25.17 -12.98 -29.95
CA LEU A 60 23.80 -13.37 -29.63
C LEU A 60 23.72 -14.09 -28.28
N VAL A 61 24.64 -15.01 -27.99
CA VAL A 61 24.73 -15.70 -26.70
C VAL A 61 25.02 -14.70 -25.58
N ALA A 62 25.96 -13.78 -25.80
CA ALA A 62 26.29 -12.73 -24.84
C ALA A 62 25.08 -11.84 -24.53
N LEU A 63 24.27 -11.49 -25.54
CA LEU A 63 23.04 -10.73 -25.35
C LEU A 63 22.01 -11.48 -24.51
N LEU A 64 21.81 -12.77 -24.77
CA LEU A 64 20.87 -13.60 -23.99
C LEU A 64 21.29 -13.70 -22.53
N VAL A 65 22.58 -13.95 -22.27
CA VAL A 65 23.13 -13.97 -20.91
C VAL A 65 22.94 -12.62 -20.24
N PHE A 66 23.21 -11.53 -20.95
CA PHE A 66 23.03 -10.17 -20.47
C PHE A 66 21.58 -9.88 -20.06
N ILE A 67 20.60 -10.19 -20.92
CA ILE A 67 19.17 -10.02 -20.63
C ILE A 67 18.78 -10.87 -19.41
N GLY A 68 19.26 -12.11 -19.34
CA GLY A 68 18.99 -13.02 -18.21
C GLY A 68 19.51 -12.48 -16.89
N VAL A 69 20.76 -12.00 -16.85
CA VAL A 69 21.38 -11.44 -15.64
C VAL A 69 20.66 -10.16 -15.19
N VAL A 70 20.47 -9.21 -16.10
CA VAL A 70 19.82 -7.92 -15.78
C VAL A 70 18.37 -8.16 -15.34
N GLY A 71 17.63 -9.00 -16.05
CA GLY A 71 16.24 -9.33 -15.73
C GLY A 71 16.10 -9.99 -14.36
N THR A 72 16.98 -10.95 -14.04
CA THR A 72 16.96 -11.65 -12.76
C THR A 72 17.29 -10.71 -11.59
N LEU A 73 18.36 -9.92 -11.72
CA LEU A 73 18.76 -8.95 -10.68
C LEU A 73 17.67 -7.92 -10.42
N TYR A 74 16.97 -7.46 -11.47
CA TYR A 74 15.86 -6.53 -11.33
C TYR A 74 14.66 -7.18 -10.65
N SER A 75 14.26 -8.39 -11.09
CA SER A 75 13.13 -9.13 -10.54
C SER A 75 13.22 -9.26 -9.01
N HIS A 76 14.40 -9.62 -8.49
CA HIS A 76 14.60 -9.77 -7.04
C HIS A 76 14.40 -8.48 -6.24
N ARG A 77 14.66 -7.30 -6.83
CA ARG A 77 14.47 -6.01 -6.16
C ARG A 77 13.00 -5.62 -6.01
N PHE A 78 12.13 -6.07 -6.92
CA PHE A 78 10.69 -5.78 -6.90
C PHE A 78 9.90 -6.81 -6.10
N LEU A 79 10.28 -8.08 -6.21
CA LEU A 79 9.55 -9.17 -5.56
C LEU A 79 9.51 -9.01 -4.04
N GLY A 80 10.62 -8.64 -3.40
CA GLY A 80 10.69 -8.49 -1.95
C GLY A 80 9.63 -7.54 -1.37
N PRO A 81 9.61 -6.27 -1.80
CA PRO A 81 8.59 -5.31 -1.37
C PRO A 81 7.16 -5.72 -1.72
N ILE A 82 6.94 -6.30 -2.92
CA ILE A 82 5.61 -6.78 -3.34
C ILE A 82 5.11 -7.88 -2.40
N PHE A 83 5.95 -8.86 -2.05
CA PHE A 83 5.58 -9.93 -1.12
C PHE A 83 5.25 -9.38 0.28
N ARG A 84 5.96 -8.34 0.75
CA ARG A 84 5.65 -7.69 2.03
C ARG A 84 4.29 -6.99 2.00
N ILE A 85 4.01 -6.24 0.92
CA ILE A 85 2.71 -5.59 0.73
C ILE A 85 1.60 -6.64 0.70
N ARG A 86 1.77 -7.70 -0.09
CA ARG A 86 0.79 -8.80 -0.19
C ARG A 86 0.54 -9.43 1.18
N SER A 87 1.59 -9.78 1.93
CA SER A 87 1.44 -10.39 3.25
C SER A 87 0.72 -9.47 4.24
N ALA A 88 0.94 -8.17 4.17
CA ALA A 88 0.18 -7.21 4.97
C ALA A 88 -1.31 -7.20 4.58
N ILE A 89 -1.62 -7.19 3.28
CA ILE A 89 -3.00 -7.25 2.80
C ILE A 89 -3.67 -8.56 3.23
N ASP A 90 -3.01 -9.71 3.07
CA ASP A 90 -3.57 -11.01 3.47
C ASP A 90 -3.91 -11.03 4.97
N LYS A 91 -3.04 -10.47 5.82
CA LYS A 91 -3.31 -10.34 7.26
C LYS A 91 -4.48 -9.39 7.55
N MET A 92 -4.60 -8.27 6.84
CA MET A 92 -5.75 -7.37 6.94
C MET A 92 -7.05 -8.09 6.55
N CYS A 93 -7.02 -8.93 5.51
CA CYS A 93 -8.16 -9.75 5.10
C CYS A 93 -8.57 -10.78 6.17
N THR A 94 -7.61 -11.26 6.99
CA THR A 94 -7.91 -12.11 8.15
C THR A 94 -8.40 -11.35 9.38
N GLY A 95 -8.51 -10.02 9.32
CA GLY A 95 -8.98 -9.17 10.42
C GLY A 95 -7.89 -8.65 11.35
N ASP A 96 -6.61 -8.95 11.08
CA ASP A 96 -5.49 -8.36 11.82
C ASP A 96 -5.23 -6.94 11.32
N LEU A 97 -5.62 -5.94 12.12
CA LEU A 97 -5.42 -4.51 11.82
C LEU A 97 -4.25 -3.90 12.61
N SER A 98 -3.44 -4.72 13.27
CA SER A 98 -2.28 -4.27 14.04
C SER A 98 -1.02 -4.05 13.18
N ILE A 99 -1.13 -4.31 11.88
CA ILE A 99 0.00 -4.38 10.95
C ILE A 99 0.55 -2.97 10.69
N ASN A 100 1.88 -2.86 10.77
CA ASN A 100 2.61 -1.66 10.35
C ASN A 100 3.48 -2.02 9.13
N LEU A 101 3.00 -1.66 7.94
CA LEU A 101 3.73 -1.90 6.70
C LEU A 101 4.72 -0.77 6.47
N ARG A 102 6.02 -1.10 6.62
CA ARG A 102 7.13 -0.19 6.31
C ARG A 102 8.11 -0.85 5.34
N LEU A 103 8.27 -0.24 4.17
CA LEU A 103 9.28 -0.61 3.19
C LEU A 103 10.63 0.07 3.49
N ARG A 104 11.72 -0.46 2.93
CA ARG A 104 13.07 0.09 3.13
C ARG A 104 13.23 1.38 2.34
N GLU A 105 14.10 2.28 2.80
CA GLU A 105 14.37 3.56 2.10
C GLU A 105 14.88 3.36 0.66
N ASN A 106 15.59 2.25 0.44
CA ASN A 106 16.15 1.88 -0.86
C ASN A 106 15.19 1.16 -1.82
N ASP A 107 13.99 0.80 -1.34
CA ASP A 107 12.95 0.22 -2.18
C ASP A 107 12.41 1.28 -3.15
N ASP A 108 11.75 0.82 -4.22
CA ASP A 108 11.18 1.71 -5.24
C ASP A 108 10.17 2.70 -4.61
N PRO A 109 10.16 4.00 -4.99
CA PRO A 109 9.33 4.96 -4.27
C PRO A 109 7.85 4.76 -4.60
N THR A 110 7.52 4.20 -5.77
CA THR A 110 6.13 3.90 -6.12
C THR A 110 5.57 2.78 -5.24
N LEU A 111 6.40 1.77 -4.93
CA LEU A 111 6.03 0.71 -3.99
C LEU A 111 5.91 1.25 -2.56
N ARG A 112 6.73 2.22 -2.17
CA ARG A 112 6.59 2.92 -0.89
C ARG A 112 5.30 3.72 -0.80
N ASP A 113 4.92 4.42 -1.86
CA ASP A 113 3.66 5.15 -1.89
C ASP A 113 2.46 4.20 -1.77
N LEU A 114 2.51 3.05 -2.45
CA LEU A 114 1.53 1.98 -2.30
C LEU A 114 1.51 1.44 -0.85
N ALA A 115 2.67 1.16 -0.28
CA ALA A 115 2.76 0.69 1.11
C ALA A 115 2.18 1.70 2.11
N ASN A 116 2.44 2.99 1.91
CA ASN A 116 1.86 4.06 2.73
C ASN A 116 0.33 4.11 2.59
N ALA A 117 -0.20 3.96 1.38
CA ALA A 117 -1.64 3.91 1.14
C ALA A 117 -2.30 2.70 1.83
N VAL A 118 -1.66 1.53 1.79
CA VAL A 118 -2.12 0.32 2.50
C VAL A 118 -2.06 0.52 4.02
N SER A 119 -0.97 1.11 4.54
CA SER A 119 -0.86 1.44 5.97
C SER A 119 -1.97 2.39 6.43
N LEU A 120 -2.25 3.44 5.65
CA LEU A 120 -3.35 4.36 5.93
C LEU A 120 -4.72 3.67 5.90
N LEU A 121 -4.92 2.73 4.98
CA LEU A 121 -6.14 1.92 4.94
C LEU A 121 -6.29 1.07 6.20
N CYS A 122 -5.20 0.42 6.64
CA CYS A 122 -5.19 -0.38 7.87
C CYS A 122 -5.51 0.47 9.11
N GLU A 123 -4.87 1.64 9.23
CA GLU A 123 -5.11 2.58 10.32
C GLU A 123 -6.57 3.06 10.36
N LYS A 124 -7.12 3.48 9.21
CA LYS A 124 -8.52 3.89 9.13
C LYS A 124 -9.48 2.76 9.49
N ASN A 125 -9.20 1.54 9.03
CA ASN A 125 -10.04 0.40 9.36
C ASN A 125 -9.99 0.09 10.86
N ARG A 126 -8.79 0.13 11.47
CA ARG A 126 -8.62 -0.05 12.91
C ARG A 126 -9.42 0.97 13.71
N ASN A 127 -9.30 2.25 13.36
CA ASN A 127 -10.03 3.32 14.04
C ASN A 127 -11.54 3.14 13.90
N ASN A 128 -12.03 2.74 12.73
CA ASN A 128 -13.45 2.44 12.53
C ASN A 128 -13.91 1.26 13.41
N HIS A 129 -13.12 0.20 13.50
CA HIS A 129 -13.43 -0.94 14.37
C HIS A 129 -13.52 -0.53 15.84
N THR A 130 -12.57 0.28 16.34
CA THR A 130 -12.62 0.82 17.70
C THR A 130 -13.87 1.67 17.92
N LEU A 131 -14.18 2.60 17.01
CA LEU A 131 -15.37 3.46 17.12
C LEU A 131 -16.68 2.66 17.14
N ILE A 132 -16.78 1.60 16.34
CA ILE A 132 -17.95 0.71 16.34
C ILE A 132 -18.04 -0.03 17.67
N GLN A 133 -16.92 -0.56 18.17
CA GLN A 133 -16.89 -1.28 19.44
C GLN A 133 -17.27 -0.39 20.63
N ASP A 134 -16.78 0.85 20.66
CA ASP A 134 -17.13 1.82 21.70
C ASP A 134 -18.61 2.17 21.63
N ALA A 135 -19.15 2.45 20.43
CA ALA A 135 -20.57 2.77 20.25
C ALA A 135 -21.49 1.60 20.66
N VAL A 136 -21.08 0.36 20.38
CA VAL A 136 -21.82 -0.84 20.81
C VAL A 136 -21.77 -0.99 22.33
N THR A 137 -20.60 -0.79 22.94
CA THR A 137 -20.42 -0.87 24.39
C THR A 137 -21.27 0.19 25.12
N ASP A 138 -21.27 1.43 24.62
CA ASP A 138 -22.11 2.50 25.14
C ASP A 138 -23.60 2.18 25.05
N LEU A 139 -24.04 1.57 23.94
CA LEU A 139 -25.43 1.15 23.77
C LEU A 139 -25.81 0.05 24.77
N PHE A 140 -24.92 -0.92 25.00
CA PHE A 140 -25.13 -1.97 26.00
C PHE A 140 -25.23 -1.40 27.42
N ASN A 141 -24.36 -0.46 27.77
CA ASN A 141 -24.39 0.21 29.07
C ASN A 141 -25.70 1.00 29.26
N ASP A 142 -26.17 1.71 28.23
CA ASP A 142 -27.45 2.43 28.30
C ASP A 142 -28.65 1.48 28.42
N LEU A 143 -28.62 0.33 27.74
CA LEU A 143 -29.66 -0.70 27.85
C LEU A 143 -29.67 -1.34 29.24
N GLN A 144 -28.51 -1.59 29.82
CA GLN A 144 -28.39 -2.07 31.19
C GLN A 144 -28.94 -1.04 32.18
N GLY A 145 -28.56 0.24 32.04
CA GLY A 145 -29.09 1.33 32.85
C GLY A 145 -30.61 1.52 32.71
N LEU A 146 -31.17 1.25 31.52
CA LEU A 146 -32.61 1.23 31.32
C LEU A 146 -33.28 0.07 32.07
N ASN A 147 -32.72 -1.15 31.99
CA ASN A 147 -33.24 -2.31 32.71
C ASN A 147 -33.21 -2.11 34.23
N GLU A 148 -32.13 -1.51 34.76
CA GLU A 148 -32.02 -1.18 36.18
C GLU A 148 -33.10 -0.17 36.62
N LYS A 149 -33.35 0.88 35.82
CA LYS A 149 -34.43 1.83 36.09
C LYS A 149 -35.82 1.20 36.06
N ILE A 150 -36.06 0.24 35.16
CA ILE A 150 -37.31 -0.53 35.12
C ILE A 150 -37.45 -1.36 36.40
N ALA A 151 -36.39 -2.05 36.81
CA ALA A 151 -36.39 -2.86 38.03
C ALA A 151 -36.62 -2.04 39.31
N GLN A 152 -36.13 -0.79 39.34
CA GLN A 152 -36.32 0.15 40.44
C GLN A 152 -37.70 0.83 40.45
N GLY A 153 -38.58 0.52 39.48
CA GLY A 153 -39.90 1.15 39.39
C GLY A 153 -39.85 2.63 39.05
N ALA A 154 -38.85 3.06 38.28
CA ALA A 154 -38.69 4.46 37.88
C ALA A 154 -39.93 4.99 37.15
N ASP A 155 -40.19 6.29 37.32
CA ASP A 155 -41.35 6.94 36.71
C ASP A 155 -41.32 6.85 35.17
N LYS A 156 -42.52 6.77 34.59
CA LYS A 156 -42.77 6.58 33.15
C LYS A 156 -42.11 7.68 32.31
N ALA A 157 -41.99 8.90 32.82
CA ALA A 157 -41.30 10.00 32.15
C ALA A 157 -39.79 9.76 32.05
N ALA A 158 -39.16 9.27 33.12
CA ALA A 158 -37.73 8.97 33.16
C ALA A 158 -37.37 7.79 32.25
N LEU A 159 -38.23 6.76 32.21
CA LEU A 159 -38.09 5.62 31.30
C LEU A 159 -38.21 6.04 29.83
N ARG A 160 -39.19 6.89 29.49
CA ARG A 160 -39.34 7.42 28.13
C ARG A 160 -38.13 8.20 27.66
N SER A 161 -37.63 9.11 28.50
CA SER A 161 -36.45 9.92 28.15
C SER A 161 -35.21 9.06 27.90
N HIS A 162 -35.00 8.03 28.70
CA HIS A 162 -33.85 7.14 28.53
C HIS A 162 -34.00 6.22 27.30
N ALA A 163 -35.21 5.71 27.04
CA ALA A 163 -35.51 4.93 25.84
C ALA A 163 -35.33 5.76 24.54
N GLU A 164 -35.71 7.04 24.53
CA GLU A 164 -35.47 7.94 23.40
C GLU A 164 -33.97 8.13 23.11
N ASN A 165 -33.14 8.23 24.15
CA ASN A 165 -31.69 8.35 23.97
C ASN A 165 -31.08 7.07 23.37
N VAL A 166 -31.53 5.90 23.83
CA VAL A 166 -31.13 4.61 23.25
C VAL A 166 -31.53 4.52 21.77
N LEU A 167 -32.76 4.92 21.44
CA LEU A 167 -33.25 4.93 20.05
C LEU A 167 -32.44 5.87 19.15
N LYS A 168 -32.12 7.08 19.63
CA LYS A 168 -31.27 8.03 18.88
C LYS A 168 -29.88 7.45 18.62
N LYS A 169 -29.25 6.82 19.62
CA LYS A 169 -27.94 6.18 19.46
C LYS A 169 -27.99 4.99 18.49
N ARG A 170 -29.05 4.16 18.58
CA ARG A 170 -29.29 3.07 17.63
C ARG A 170 -29.41 3.57 16.20
N ASP A 171 -30.21 4.60 15.96
CA ASP A 171 -30.43 5.15 14.61
C ASP A 171 -29.16 5.78 14.04
N ALA A 172 -28.35 6.43 14.89
CA ALA A 172 -27.04 6.95 14.51
C ALA A 172 -26.07 5.82 14.11
N LEU A 173 -26.04 4.73 14.89
CA LEU A 173 -25.22 3.56 14.59
C LEU A 173 -25.69 2.88 13.29
N GLU A 174 -27.00 2.72 13.09
CA GLU A 174 -27.56 2.13 11.88
C GLU A 174 -27.22 2.96 10.64
N LYS A 175 -27.28 4.30 10.76
CA LYS A 175 -26.87 5.20 9.68
C LYS A 175 -25.37 5.08 9.35
N ALA A 176 -24.52 4.98 10.38
CA ALA A 176 -23.08 4.77 10.19
C ALA A 176 -22.78 3.43 9.52
N LEU A 177 -23.47 2.35 9.91
CA LEU A 177 -23.35 1.03 9.31
C LEU A 177 -23.83 0.99 7.85
N LYS A 178 -24.94 1.67 7.54
CA LYS A 178 -25.45 1.79 6.17
C LYS A 178 -24.47 2.52 5.25
N ALA A 179 -23.87 3.61 5.72
CA ALA A 179 -22.86 4.34 4.96
C ALA A 179 -21.65 3.47 4.60
N HIS A 180 -21.25 2.55 5.48
CA HIS A 180 -20.16 1.59 5.25
C HIS A 180 -20.50 0.46 4.26
N ARG A 181 -21.79 0.16 4.04
CA ARG A 181 -22.24 -0.94 3.17
C ARG A 181 -22.37 -0.55 1.69
N THR A 182 -22.39 0.74 1.38
CA THR A 182 -22.66 1.30 0.05
C THR A 182 -21.43 1.81 -0.70
N THR A 183 -20.24 1.66 -0.14
CA THR A 183 -18.93 1.93 -0.78
C THR A 183 -18.17 0.65 -1.01
#